data_AF-A0A7S0GHD2-F1
#
_entry.id   AF-A0A7S0GHD2-F1
#
_cell.length_a   1.000
_cell.length_b   1.000
_cell.length_c   1.000
_cell.angle_alpha   90.00
_cell.angle_beta   90.00
_cell.angle_gamma   90.00
#
_symmetry.space_group_name_H-M   'P 1'
#
loop_
_entity.id
_entity.type
_entity.pdbx_description
1 polymer ?
#
loop_
_entity_poly.entity_id
_entity_poly.type
_entity_poly.pdbx_seq_one_letter_code
_entity_poly.pdbx_strand_id
1 'polypeptide(L)'
;MMDLWVLTLQLIYKQQVSTTLTDMVWNQTPESIESIRIWITNPVIRNTLLQCLIMVVLYQLWCRNVGYQMDYTPTPTKDTDTTDASSKTQIKEYHGIRKDVQTVLTAESSSFDDRYTAALRYLDALAKPVGSLGVLEKWAARLSAIQRTIEPNVDVISCLIFAADHGIAAPISEGGEACSSYPQVVTRHVIASLSAGTGAASVLSKHHGVPLRVVDVGLVGETSDDGIVTVGSYKLVNGTRNFCKETCTIDGGGAMTVKEMEGCIQAGRDALGNWVTECGATVVALGEVGIGNTTSSAAILAVLTENQTSIENVCGFGARLVHDPDPSVLQKKVDIVKRALVLHQFMTPIGDTEPEKKKAASKALAESVLSKLGGAEIASLVGAILQASEMNICVLIDGYICITAALVAAYLSPDATRVFLFATRSAELGGYNCALERIQRIGKESSGIPLESPALDMDLRLGEGTGAVCAVPLVKSAVCLLKEMSTLEDIMNAAG
;
A
#
# COMPACT_ATOMS: atom_id res chain seq x y z
N MET A 1 4.74 -35.18 -3.81
CA MET A 1 3.26 -35.32 -3.91
C MET A 1 2.55 -34.08 -3.39
N MET A 2 2.90 -33.55 -2.21
CA MET A 2 2.32 -32.32 -1.65
C MET A 2 2.47 -31.08 -2.56
N ASP A 3 3.58 -30.97 -3.31
CA ASP A 3 3.79 -29.84 -4.22
C ASP A 3 2.92 -29.90 -5.49
N LEU A 4 2.53 -31.10 -5.92
CA LEU A 4 1.58 -31.27 -7.03
C LEU A 4 0.16 -30.84 -6.62
N TRP A 5 -0.19 -31.02 -5.33
CA TRP A 5 -1.48 -30.63 -4.78
C TRP A 5 -1.67 -29.11 -4.74
N VAL A 6 -0.63 -28.37 -4.35
CA VAL A 6 -0.68 -26.90 -4.26
C VAL A 6 -0.75 -26.26 -5.65
N LEU A 7 0.02 -26.78 -6.61
CA LEU A 7 -0.03 -26.28 -8.00
C LEU A 7 -1.40 -26.51 -8.66
N THR A 8 -2.02 -27.66 -8.37
CA THR A 8 -3.32 -28.04 -8.96
C THR A 8 -4.47 -27.23 -8.35
N LEU A 9 -4.45 -26.97 -7.04
CA LEU A 9 -5.43 -26.10 -6.37
C LEU A 9 -5.31 -24.65 -6.83
N GLN A 10 -4.09 -24.16 -7.08
CA GLN A 10 -3.88 -22.82 -7.63
C GLN A 10 -4.38 -22.68 -9.07
N LEU A 11 -4.30 -23.73 -9.89
CA LEU A 11 -4.85 -23.75 -11.25
C LEU A 11 -6.40 -23.78 -11.26
N ILE A 12 -7.02 -24.53 -10.34
CA ILE A 12 -8.48 -24.58 -10.17
C ILE A 12 -9.02 -23.24 -9.67
N TYR A 13 -8.32 -22.59 -8.73
CA TYR A 13 -8.70 -21.29 -8.19
C TYR A 13 -8.53 -20.15 -9.20
N LYS A 14 -7.49 -20.20 -10.06
CA LYS A 14 -7.27 -19.18 -11.10
C LYS A 14 -8.21 -19.27 -12.31
N GLN A 15 -8.92 -20.37 -12.53
CA GLN A 15 -9.78 -20.54 -13.72
C GLN A 15 -11.29 -20.36 -13.50
N GLN A 16 -11.77 -19.84 -12.36
CA GLN A 16 -13.21 -19.64 -12.10
C GLN A 16 -14.09 -20.88 -12.40
N VAL A 17 -13.59 -22.09 -12.14
CA VAL A 17 -14.30 -23.33 -12.49
C VAL A 17 -15.44 -23.65 -11.50
N SER A 18 -15.55 -22.92 -10.39
CA SER A 18 -16.44 -23.27 -9.27
C SER A 18 -17.93 -22.97 -9.49
N THR A 19 -18.28 -21.96 -10.27
CA THR A 19 -19.69 -21.57 -10.45
C THR A 19 -20.31 -22.26 -11.66
N THR A 20 -19.56 -22.36 -12.77
CA THR A 20 -20.07 -22.95 -14.01
C THR A 20 -20.32 -24.45 -13.91
N LEU A 21 -19.51 -25.20 -13.16
CA LEU A 21 -19.68 -26.66 -13.03
C LEU A 21 -20.86 -27.04 -12.14
N THR A 22 -21.13 -26.25 -11.10
CA THR A 22 -22.26 -26.49 -10.18
C THR A 22 -23.60 -26.20 -10.87
N ASP A 23 -23.67 -25.12 -11.65
CA ASP A 23 -24.86 -24.79 -12.44
C ASP A 23 -25.09 -25.76 -13.60
N MET A 24 -24.03 -26.23 -14.27
CA MET A 24 -24.14 -27.18 -15.39
C MET A 24 -24.52 -28.61 -14.97
N VAL A 25 -24.15 -29.06 -13.77
CA VAL A 25 -24.51 -30.40 -13.27
C VAL A 25 -25.96 -30.46 -12.82
N TRP A 26 -26.53 -29.34 -12.36
CA TRP A 26 -27.88 -29.31 -11.81
C TRP A 26 -28.94 -28.66 -12.71
N ASN A 27 -28.60 -27.74 -13.61
CA ASN A 27 -29.54 -27.11 -14.53
C ASN A 27 -29.33 -27.60 -15.97
N GLN A 28 -30.04 -28.67 -16.34
CA GLN A 28 -30.00 -29.24 -17.68
C GLN A 28 -30.83 -28.41 -18.67
N THR A 29 -30.22 -27.44 -19.36
CA THR A 29 -30.80 -26.81 -20.56
C THR A 29 -30.17 -27.39 -21.84
N PRO A 30 -30.86 -27.39 -22.99
CA PRO A 30 -30.35 -27.98 -24.23
C PRO A 30 -29.00 -27.41 -24.73
N GLU A 31 -28.67 -26.15 -24.43
CA GLU A 31 -27.37 -25.56 -24.80
C GLU A 31 -26.17 -26.18 -24.06
N SER A 32 -26.40 -26.82 -22.91
CA SER A 32 -25.35 -27.50 -22.13
C SER A 32 -24.80 -28.75 -22.83
N ILE A 33 -25.58 -29.39 -23.70
CA ILE A 33 -25.22 -30.64 -24.38
C ILE A 33 -24.22 -30.40 -25.53
N GLU A 34 -24.35 -29.29 -26.25
CA GLU A 34 -23.40 -28.88 -27.30
C GLU A 34 -22.01 -28.57 -26.69
N SER A 35 -22.02 -27.95 -25.51
CA SER A 35 -20.82 -27.62 -24.72
C SER A 35 -20.09 -28.86 -24.21
N ILE A 36 -20.82 -29.91 -23.83
CA ILE A 36 -20.25 -31.22 -23.42
C ILE A 36 -19.49 -31.90 -24.58
N ARG A 37 -19.93 -31.71 -25.82
CA ARG A 37 -19.27 -32.29 -27.01
C ARG A 37 -17.87 -31.71 -27.26
N ILE A 38 -17.68 -30.41 -26.99
CA ILE A 38 -16.39 -29.71 -27.11
C ILE A 38 -15.39 -30.23 -26.06
N TRP A 39 -15.87 -30.52 -24.85
CA TRP A 39 -15.04 -31.00 -23.75
C TRP A 39 -14.60 -32.47 -23.92
N ILE A 40 -15.45 -33.33 -24.50
CA ILE A 40 -15.11 -34.75 -24.73
C ILE A 40 -14.15 -34.93 -25.92
N THR A 41 -14.21 -34.05 -26.92
CA THR A 41 -13.39 -34.13 -28.13
C THR A 41 -12.03 -33.46 -28.00
N ASN A 42 -11.86 -32.52 -27.06
CA ASN A 42 -10.56 -31.89 -26.79
C ASN A 42 -9.70 -32.76 -25.84
N PRO A 43 -8.58 -33.34 -26.30
CA PRO A 43 -7.79 -34.27 -25.51
C PRO A 43 -7.11 -33.63 -24.29
N VAL A 44 -6.83 -32.32 -24.32
CA VAL A 44 -6.25 -31.60 -23.16
C VAL A 44 -7.27 -31.50 -22.05
N ILE A 45 -8.47 -31.02 -22.37
CA ILE A 45 -9.57 -30.84 -21.42
C ILE A 45 -10.03 -32.18 -20.83
N ARG A 46 -10.15 -33.21 -21.68
CA ARG A 46 -10.50 -34.57 -21.25
C ARG A 46 -9.48 -35.15 -20.26
N ASN A 47 -8.19 -34.94 -20.50
CA ASN A 47 -7.13 -35.42 -19.61
C ASN A 47 -7.11 -34.67 -18.28
N THR A 48 -7.35 -33.35 -18.29
CA THR A 48 -7.47 -32.55 -17.06
C THR A 48 -8.67 -32.99 -16.23
N LEU A 49 -9.84 -33.21 -16.84
CA LEU A 49 -11.02 -33.72 -16.14
C LEU A 49 -10.80 -35.11 -15.54
N LEU A 50 -10.13 -36.01 -16.27
CA LEU A 50 -9.81 -37.34 -15.77
C LEU A 50 -8.85 -37.28 -14.58
N GLN A 51 -7.87 -36.38 -14.60
CA GLN A 51 -6.96 -36.13 -13.48
C GLN A 51 -7.71 -35.59 -12.25
N CYS A 52 -8.64 -34.65 -12.44
CA CYS A 52 -9.49 -34.15 -11.35
C CYS A 52 -10.37 -35.27 -10.76
N LEU A 53 -10.97 -36.12 -11.60
CA LEU A 53 -11.81 -37.24 -11.14
C LEU A 53 -11.00 -38.26 -10.33
N ILE A 54 -9.81 -38.62 -10.81
CA ILE A 54 -8.89 -39.52 -10.10
C ILE A 54 -8.49 -38.91 -8.75
N MET A 55 -8.21 -37.60 -8.70
CA MET A 55 -7.87 -36.91 -7.45
C MET A 55 -9.01 -36.93 -6.43
N VAL A 56 -10.26 -36.73 -6.87
CA VAL A 56 -11.44 -36.82 -5.98
C VAL A 56 -11.61 -38.23 -5.42
N VAL A 57 -11.45 -39.27 -6.26
CA VAL A 57 -11.54 -40.66 -5.83
C VAL A 57 -10.42 -41.02 -4.84
N LEU A 58 -9.18 -40.59 -5.10
CA LEU A 58 -8.05 -40.79 -4.19
C LEU A 58 -8.24 -40.07 -2.85
N TYR A 59 -8.80 -38.86 -2.88
CA TYR A 59 -9.13 -38.11 -1.66
C TYR A 59 -10.23 -38.80 -0.84
N GLN A 60 -11.30 -39.27 -1.48
CA GLN A 60 -12.36 -40.01 -0.80
C GLN A 60 -11.86 -41.33 -0.20
N LEU A 61 -10.99 -42.06 -0.91
CA LEU A 61 -10.33 -43.26 -0.40
C LEU A 61 -9.41 -42.95 0.78
N TRP A 62 -8.67 -41.84 0.72
CA TRP A 62 -7.85 -41.36 1.83
C TRP A 62 -8.70 -41.03 3.05
N CYS A 63 -9.76 -40.21 2.91
CA CYS A 63 -10.69 -39.87 3.98
C CYS A 63 -11.28 -41.12 4.65
N ARG A 64 -11.66 -42.13 3.85
CA ARG A 64 -12.17 -43.41 4.35
C ARG A 64 -11.13 -44.22 5.12
N ASN A 65 -9.87 -44.18 4.70
CA ASN A 65 -8.76 -44.88 5.38
C ASN A 65 -8.31 -44.19 6.68
N VAL A 66 -8.39 -42.86 6.77
CA VAL A 66 -8.02 -42.11 7.99
C VAL A 66 -9.19 -41.89 8.96
N GLY A 67 -10.36 -42.47 8.68
CA GLY A 67 -11.56 -42.31 9.51
C GLY A 67 -12.13 -40.90 9.50
N TYR A 68 -11.78 -40.07 8.51
CA TYR A 68 -12.28 -38.71 8.37
C TYR A 68 -13.68 -38.75 7.75
N GLN A 69 -14.71 -38.58 8.58
CA GLN A 69 -16.07 -38.35 8.10
C GLN A 69 -16.23 -36.87 7.72
N MET A 70 -16.48 -36.62 6.43
CA MET A 70 -16.98 -35.33 5.95
C MET A 70 -18.42 -35.18 6.46
N ASP A 71 -18.63 -34.41 7.52
CA ASP A 71 -19.96 -33.97 7.95
C ASP A 71 -20.45 -32.87 7.00
N TYR A 72 -20.81 -33.26 5.78
CA TYR A 72 -21.62 -32.42 4.90
C TYR A 72 -23.08 -32.73 5.20
N THR A 73 -23.65 -32.05 6.18
CA THR A 73 -25.10 -31.94 6.31
C THR A 73 -25.54 -30.89 5.29
N PRO A 74 -26.27 -31.26 4.21
CA PRO A 74 -26.91 -30.26 3.37
C PRO A 74 -27.89 -29.53 4.28
N THR A 75 -27.70 -28.24 4.48
CA THR A 75 -28.72 -27.42 5.14
C THR A 75 -29.99 -27.58 4.30
N PRO A 76 -31.10 -28.08 4.87
CA PRO A 76 -32.34 -28.15 4.11
C PRO A 76 -32.67 -26.73 3.68
N THR A 77 -32.85 -26.52 2.37
CA THR A 77 -33.54 -25.34 1.87
C THR A 77 -34.90 -25.34 2.54
N LYS A 78 -35.02 -24.52 3.58
CA LYS A 78 -36.31 -24.18 4.16
C LYS A 78 -37.05 -23.40 3.09
N ASP A 79 -37.94 -24.08 2.38
CA ASP A 79 -39.17 -23.47 1.90
C ASP A 79 -39.90 -22.94 3.13
N THR A 80 -39.60 -21.70 3.49
CA THR A 80 -40.36 -20.97 4.50
C THR A 80 -40.75 -19.64 3.92
N ASP A 81 -42.06 -19.49 3.69
CA ASP A 81 -42.82 -18.23 3.71
C ASP A 81 -42.57 -17.48 5.04
N THR A 82 -41.36 -16.96 5.26
CA THR A 82 -40.96 -16.19 6.45
C THR A 82 -40.17 -14.92 6.10
N THR A 83 -40.17 -14.51 4.84
CA THR A 83 -39.51 -13.29 4.36
C THR A 83 -40.00 -12.03 5.07
N ASP A 84 -41.18 -12.01 5.67
CA ASP A 84 -41.70 -10.78 6.28
C ASP A 84 -41.16 -10.52 7.70
N ALA A 85 -40.83 -11.55 8.49
CA ALA A 85 -40.42 -11.39 9.89
C ALA A 85 -38.91 -11.14 10.10
N SER A 86 -38.03 -11.78 9.31
CA SER A 86 -36.58 -11.51 9.37
C SER A 86 -36.24 -10.14 8.80
N SER A 87 -36.92 -9.75 7.71
CA SER A 87 -36.73 -8.47 7.05
C SER A 87 -37.22 -7.31 7.90
N LYS A 88 -38.38 -7.44 8.57
CA LYS A 88 -38.85 -6.45 9.57
C LYS A 88 -37.94 -6.33 10.80
N THR A 89 -37.21 -7.38 11.16
CA THR A 89 -36.24 -7.35 12.26
C THR A 89 -34.95 -6.65 11.85
N GLN A 90 -34.45 -6.88 10.62
CA GLN A 90 -33.31 -6.15 10.05
C GLN A 90 -33.63 -4.67 9.80
N ILE A 91 -34.84 -4.32 9.34
CA ILE A 91 -35.24 -2.90 9.17
C ILE A 91 -35.14 -2.12 10.48
N LYS A 92 -35.57 -2.72 11.61
CA LYS A 92 -35.48 -2.06 12.92
C LYS A 92 -34.04 -1.81 13.38
N GLU A 93 -33.08 -2.61 12.91
CA GLU A 93 -31.66 -2.48 13.26
C GLU A 93 -30.99 -1.28 12.57
N TYR A 94 -31.52 -0.86 11.41
CA TYR A 94 -30.95 0.21 10.60
C TYR A 94 -31.77 1.52 10.62
N HIS A 95 -32.94 1.53 11.27
CA HIS A 95 -33.76 2.73 11.38
C HIS A 95 -33.00 3.90 12.01
N GLY A 96 -32.87 5.00 11.28
CA GLY A 96 -32.19 6.21 11.77
C GLY A 96 -30.66 6.08 11.87
N ILE A 97 -30.06 5.01 11.34
CA ILE A 97 -28.62 4.72 11.48
C ILE A 97 -27.72 5.88 11.05
N ARG A 98 -28.09 6.63 10.00
CA ARG A 98 -27.32 7.79 9.53
C ARG A 98 -27.12 8.82 10.65
N LYS A 99 -28.17 9.10 11.44
CA LYS A 99 -28.12 10.07 12.53
C LYS A 99 -27.30 9.55 13.71
N ASP A 100 -27.45 8.26 14.03
CA ASP A 100 -26.70 7.62 15.11
C ASP A 100 -25.21 7.60 14.81
N VAL A 101 -24.84 7.23 13.58
CA VAL A 101 -23.46 7.24 13.12
C VAL A 101 -22.90 8.66 13.11
N GLN A 102 -23.63 9.65 12.60
CA GLN A 102 -23.18 11.05 12.64
C GLN A 102 -22.94 11.56 14.08
N THR A 103 -23.71 11.07 15.05
CA THR A 103 -23.52 11.38 16.48
C THR A 103 -22.18 10.83 17.00
N VAL A 104 -21.85 9.57 16.66
CA VAL A 104 -20.55 8.97 17.01
C VAL A 104 -19.40 9.67 16.29
N LEU A 105 -19.58 10.02 15.02
CA LEU A 105 -18.54 10.71 14.23
C LEU A 105 -18.16 12.06 14.83
N THR A 106 -19.15 12.83 15.31
CA THR A 106 -18.95 14.20 15.83
C THR A 106 -18.62 14.26 17.32
N ALA A 107 -18.87 13.21 18.09
CA ALA A 107 -18.57 13.19 19.52
C ALA A 107 -17.06 13.34 19.77
N GLU A 108 -16.69 14.27 20.67
CA GLU A 108 -15.30 14.51 21.06
C GLU A 108 -14.70 13.30 21.79
N SER A 109 -15.53 12.60 22.58
CA SER A 109 -15.12 11.40 23.32
C SER A 109 -14.87 10.17 22.44
N SER A 110 -15.32 10.18 21.19
CA SER A 110 -15.15 9.05 20.29
C SER A 110 -13.72 8.97 19.76
N SER A 111 -13.12 7.79 19.90
CA SER A 111 -11.83 7.45 19.32
C SER A 111 -11.91 7.38 17.79
N PHE A 112 -10.77 7.30 17.11
CA PHE A 112 -10.75 6.99 15.67
C PHE A 112 -11.47 5.66 15.39
N ASP A 113 -11.29 4.67 16.25
CA ASP A 113 -11.78 3.30 16.09
C ASP A 113 -13.30 3.24 16.23
N ASP A 114 -13.86 4.00 17.18
CA ASP A 114 -15.31 4.16 17.35
C ASP A 114 -15.92 4.77 16.09
N ARG A 115 -15.29 5.83 15.56
CA ARG A 115 -15.74 6.53 14.35
C ARG A 115 -15.68 5.65 13.12
N TYR A 116 -14.57 4.93 12.95
CA TYR A 116 -14.38 4.00 11.84
C TYR A 116 -15.39 2.85 11.89
N THR A 117 -15.60 2.26 13.07
CA THR A 117 -16.57 1.17 13.27
C THR A 117 -17.99 1.65 13.03
N ALA A 118 -18.35 2.86 13.47
CA ALA A 118 -19.65 3.46 13.20
C ALA A 118 -19.87 3.70 11.70
N ALA A 119 -18.86 4.22 11.00
CA ALA A 119 -18.95 4.42 9.54
C ALA A 119 -19.10 3.09 8.78
N LEU A 120 -18.39 2.03 9.19
CA LEU A 120 -18.60 0.69 8.63
C LEU A 120 -20.02 0.17 8.87
N ARG A 121 -20.57 0.36 10.08
CA ARG A 121 -21.97 -0.02 10.36
C ARG A 121 -22.97 0.69 9.44
N TYR A 122 -22.71 1.94 9.07
CA TYR A 122 -23.53 2.63 8.08
C TYR A 122 -23.37 2.02 6.67
N LEU A 123 -22.15 1.71 6.26
CA LEU A 123 -21.88 1.03 4.98
C LEU A 123 -22.54 -0.35 4.89
N ASP A 124 -22.63 -1.09 6.00
CA ASP A 124 -23.33 -2.37 6.09
C ASP A 124 -24.85 -2.23 5.92
N ALA A 125 -25.40 -1.05 6.21
CA ALA A 125 -26.82 -0.74 6.06
C ALA A 125 -27.21 -0.30 4.63
N LEU A 126 -26.23 -0.02 3.77
CA LEU A 126 -26.46 0.36 2.38
C LEU A 126 -27.10 -0.81 1.60
N ALA A 127 -27.86 -0.49 0.55
CA ALA A 127 -28.59 -1.45 -0.29
C ALA A 127 -27.66 -2.33 -1.15
N LYS A 128 -26.91 -3.21 -0.50
CA LYS A 128 -25.94 -4.15 -1.06
C LYS A 128 -25.70 -5.30 -0.08
N PRO A 129 -25.18 -6.46 -0.53
CA PRO A 129 -24.66 -7.46 0.40
C PRO A 129 -23.53 -6.86 1.26
N VAL A 130 -23.51 -7.17 2.56
CA VAL A 130 -22.50 -6.71 3.52
C VAL A 130 -21.08 -7.02 3.00
N GLY A 131 -20.20 -6.01 2.98
CA GLY A 131 -18.82 -6.12 2.52
C GLY A 131 -18.60 -6.32 1.01
N SER A 132 -19.66 -6.31 0.19
CA SER A 132 -19.55 -6.58 -1.26
C SER A 132 -18.75 -5.57 -2.07
N LEU A 133 -18.51 -4.36 -1.56
CA LEU A 133 -17.67 -3.33 -2.21
C LEU A 133 -16.21 -3.33 -1.70
N GLY A 134 -15.85 -4.27 -0.82
CA GLY A 134 -14.47 -4.58 -0.47
C GLY A 134 -13.68 -3.39 0.10
N VAL A 135 -12.56 -3.03 -0.55
CA VAL A 135 -11.66 -1.95 -0.09
C VAL A 135 -12.33 -0.58 -0.12
N LEU A 136 -13.29 -0.35 -1.03
CA LEU A 136 -13.98 0.94 -1.13
C LEU A 136 -14.75 1.28 0.15
N GLU A 137 -15.39 0.30 0.79
CA GLU A 137 -16.10 0.49 2.06
C GLU A 137 -15.14 0.94 3.16
N LYS A 138 -13.97 0.30 3.20
CA LYS A 138 -12.97 0.55 4.24
C LYS A 138 -12.32 1.93 4.05
N TRP A 139 -12.02 2.32 2.81
CA TRP A 139 -11.54 3.68 2.50
C TRP A 139 -12.58 4.74 2.84
N ALA A 140 -13.86 4.50 2.51
CA ALA A 140 -14.94 5.40 2.85
C ALA A 140 -15.09 5.57 4.38
N ALA A 141 -15.06 4.46 5.13
CA ALA A 141 -15.12 4.48 6.59
C ALA A 141 -13.93 5.23 7.21
N ARG A 142 -12.72 5.03 6.67
CA ARG A 142 -11.51 5.74 7.11
C ARG A 142 -11.61 7.24 6.87
N LEU A 143 -11.99 7.66 5.67
CA LEU A 143 -12.19 9.07 5.33
C LEU A 143 -13.28 9.70 6.22
N SER A 144 -14.39 8.99 6.44
CA SER A 144 -15.47 9.42 7.32
C SER A 144 -15.00 9.59 8.77
N ALA A 145 -14.19 8.66 9.28
CA ALA A 145 -13.66 8.71 10.64
C ALA A 145 -12.65 9.83 10.85
N ILE A 146 -11.76 10.04 9.87
CA ILE A 146 -10.76 11.12 9.87
C ILE A 146 -11.44 12.49 9.81
N GLN A 147 -12.40 12.66 8.90
CA GLN A 147 -13.10 13.93 8.68
C GLN A 147 -14.29 14.13 9.63
N ARG A 148 -14.63 13.13 10.46
CA ARG A 148 -15.71 13.17 11.46
C ARG A 148 -17.08 13.48 10.85
N THR A 149 -17.35 12.93 9.67
CA THR A 149 -18.60 13.16 8.93
C THR A 149 -18.96 11.97 8.07
N ILE A 150 -20.25 11.67 7.95
CA ILE A 150 -20.75 10.65 7.00
C ILE A 150 -20.70 11.15 5.55
N GLU A 151 -20.43 12.43 5.36
CA GLU A 151 -20.27 13.08 4.07
C GLU A 151 -18.85 13.63 3.90
N PRO A 152 -17.82 12.75 3.87
CA PRO A 152 -16.46 13.22 3.69
C PRO A 152 -16.32 13.97 2.37
N ASN A 153 -15.42 14.95 2.36
CA ASN A 153 -15.07 15.75 1.20
C ASN A 153 -13.74 15.23 0.61
N VAL A 154 -13.74 14.96 -0.70
CA VAL A 154 -12.55 14.61 -1.50
C VAL A 154 -12.54 15.39 -2.83
N ASP A 155 -13.08 16.60 -2.82
CA ASP A 155 -13.17 17.52 -3.96
C ASP A 155 -11.76 17.86 -4.46
N VAL A 156 -10.86 18.15 -3.53
CA VAL A 156 -9.44 18.37 -3.81
C VAL A 156 -8.62 17.21 -3.26
N ILE A 157 -8.08 16.43 -4.21
CA ILE A 157 -6.99 15.49 -3.98
C ILE A 157 -5.78 16.05 -4.71
N SER A 158 -4.64 16.20 -4.03
CA SER A 158 -3.42 16.75 -4.61
C SER A 158 -2.30 15.72 -4.65
N CYS A 159 -1.21 16.01 -5.36
CA CYS A 159 -0.01 15.19 -5.42
C CYS A 159 1.20 16.01 -4.97
N LEU A 160 1.99 15.44 -4.06
CA LEU A 160 3.22 16.05 -3.54
C LEU A 160 4.38 15.08 -3.73
N ILE A 161 5.37 15.52 -4.50
CA ILE A 161 6.55 14.74 -4.88
C ILE A 161 7.78 15.36 -4.24
N PHE A 162 8.57 14.55 -3.54
CA PHE A 162 9.87 14.96 -3.01
C PHE A 162 11.01 14.43 -3.87
N ALA A 163 11.99 15.28 -4.16
CA ALA A 163 13.11 14.92 -5.01
C ALA A 163 14.46 15.13 -4.33
N ALA A 164 15.32 14.12 -4.41
CA ALA A 164 16.70 14.19 -3.91
C ALA A 164 17.61 13.19 -4.63
N ASP A 165 18.91 13.50 -4.65
CA ASP A 165 19.93 12.60 -5.19
C ASP A 165 20.58 11.77 -4.07
N HIS A 166 21.04 10.56 -4.44
CA HIS A 166 21.69 9.65 -3.50
C HIS A 166 23.16 9.44 -3.84
N GLY A 167 24.06 9.68 -2.88
CA GLY A 167 25.50 9.48 -3.08
C GLY A 167 25.90 8.04 -3.41
N ILE A 168 25.08 7.06 -3.02
CA ILE A 168 25.26 5.65 -3.42
C ILE A 168 25.15 5.46 -4.93
N ALA A 169 24.38 6.31 -5.62
CA ALA A 169 24.15 6.22 -7.05
C ALA A 169 25.18 6.95 -7.90
N ALA A 170 26.00 7.80 -7.29
CA ALA A 170 27.03 8.54 -7.99
C ALA A 170 28.00 7.58 -8.72
N PRO A 171 28.68 8.03 -9.79
CA PRO A 171 29.70 7.26 -10.46
C PRO A 171 30.80 6.79 -9.50
N ILE A 172 31.42 5.64 -9.77
CA ILE A 172 32.54 5.13 -8.97
C ILE A 172 33.70 6.14 -8.93
N SER A 173 33.94 6.87 -10.04
CA SER A 173 34.94 7.93 -10.14
C SER A 173 34.70 9.12 -9.19
N GLU A 174 33.46 9.31 -8.75
CA GLU A 174 33.05 10.38 -7.83
C GLU A 174 32.77 9.84 -6.42
N GLY A 175 33.12 8.58 -6.17
CA GLY A 175 32.98 7.97 -4.86
C GLY A 175 31.63 7.28 -4.59
N GLY A 176 30.73 7.18 -5.57
CA GLY A 176 29.52 6.36 -5.45
C GLY A 176 29.76 4.87 -5.76
N GLU A 177 28.66 4.12 -5.90
CA GLU A 177 28.67 2.70 -6.24
C GLU A 177 28.10 2.43 -7.64
N ALA A 178 27.57 3.43 -8.35
CA ALA A 178 26.82 3.27 -9.59
C ALA A 178 25.75 2.16 -9.48
N CYS A 179 24.88 2.27 -8.47
CA CYS A 179 23.87 1.26 -8.15
C CYS A 179 22.63 1.29 -9.06
N SER A 180 22.52 2.30 -9.92
CA SER A 180 21.43 2.49 -10.88
C SER A 180 21.90 2.26 -12.31
N SER A 181 20.99 1.82 -13.18
CA SER A 181 21.22 1.73 -14.63
C SER A 181 21.17 3.10 -15.32
N TYR A 182 20.65 4.11 -14.65
CA TYR A 182 20.61 5.49 -15.13
C TYR A 182 21.65 6.34 -14.40
N PRO A 183 22.35 7.25 -15.10
CA PRO A 183 23.23 8.24 -14.46
C PRO A 183 22.47 9.11 -13.46
N GLN A 184 23.14 9.55 -12.39
CA GLN A 184 22.52 10.38 -11.34
C GLN A 184 21.91 11.69 -11.88
N VAL A 185 22.52 12.30 -12.91
CA VAL A 185 21.99 13.51 -13.56
C VAL A 185 20.56 13.35 -14.12
N VAL A 186 20.10 12.11 -14.36
CA VAL A 186 18.74 11.82 -14.84
C VAL A 186 17.67 12.31 -13.87
N THR A 187 17.94 12.38 -12.56
CA THR A 187 16.99 12.92 -11.56
C THR A 187 16.46 14.29 -11.98
N ARG A 188 17.35 15.21 -12.41
CA ARG A 188 16.96 16.56 -12.84
C ARG A 188 16.11 16.56 -14.10
N HIS A 189 16.41 15.68 -15.06
CA HIS A 189 15.63 15.59 -16.30
C HIS A 189 14.22 15.05 -16.06
N VAL A 190 14.06 14.09 -15.14
CA VAL A 190 12.73 13.61 -14.72
C VAL A 190 11.93 14.74 -14.10
N ILE A 191 12.54 15.51 -13.20
CA ILE A 191 11.86 16.63 -12.55
C ILE A 191 11.47 17.72 -13.56
N ALA A 192 12.37 18.09 -14.47
CA ALA A 192 12.05 19.03 -15.54
C ALA A 192 10.86 18.53 -16.38
N SER A 193 10.75 17.22 -16.61
CA SER A 193 9.60 16.63 -17.31
C SER A 193 8.30 16.73 -16.49
N LEU A 194 8.36 16.59 -15.16
CA LEU A 194 7.20 16.78 -14.28
C LEU A 194 6.75 18.24 -14.29
N SER A 195 7.68 19.18 -14.13
CA SER A 195 7.40 20.62 -14.19
C SER A 195 6.86 21.07 -15.54
N ALA A 196 7.33 20.46 -16.64
CA ALA A 196 6.82 20.70 -17.99
C ALA A 196 5.46 20.03 -18.27
N GLY A 197 4.93 19.21 -17.35
CA GLY A 197 3.66 18.50 -17.52
C GLY A 197 3.74 17.28 -18.45
N THR A 198 4.94 16.81 -18.76
CA THR A 198 5.19 15.69 -19.69
C THR A 198 5.59 14.38 -18.99
N GLY A 199 6.01 14.46 -17.72
CA GLY A 199 6.29 13.29 -16.89
C GLY A 199 5.01 12.51 -16.58
N ALA A 200 5.10 11.20 -16.37
CA ALA A 200 3.93 10.33 -16.26
C ALA A 200 2.98 10.76 -15.14
N ALA A 201 3.51 11.08 -13.95
CA ALA A 201 2.70 11.58 -12.84
C ALA A 201 2.00 12.90 -13.18
N SER A 202 2.63 13.77 -13.97
CA SER A 202 2.04 15.04 -14.38
C SER A 202 0.95 14.87 -15.44
N VAL A 203 1.16 13.97 -16.40
CA VAL A 203 0.14 13.61 -17.41
C VAL A 203 -1.10 13.03 -16.72
N LEU A 204 -0.90 12.07 -15.81
CA LEU A 204 -1.98 11.46 -15.05
C LEU A 204 -2.67 12.47 -14.13
N SER A 205 -1.89 13.31 -13.45
CA SER A 205 -2.42 14.34 -12.54
C SER A 205 -3.30 15.33 -13.29
N LYS A 206 -2.84 15.82 -14.45
CA LYS A 206 -3.64 16.68 -15.32
C LYS A 206 -4.92 16.00 -15.78
N HIS A 207 -4.86 14.72 -16.14
CA HIS A 207 -6.03 13.96 -16.59
C HIS A 207 -7.07 13.77 -15.48
N HIS A 208 -6.64 13.53 -14.24
CA HIS A 208 -7.51 13.32 -13.08
C HIS A 208 -7.86 14.62 -12.32
N GLY A 209 -7.39 15.77 -12.76
CA GLY A 209 -7.61 17.06 -12.10
C GLY A 209 -6.94 17.16 -10.73
N VAL A 210 -5.77 16.54 -10.58
CA VAL A 210 -4.96 16.50 -9.35
C VAL A 210 -3.89 17.58 -9.45
N PRO A 211 -3.91 18.62 -8.60
CA PRO A 211 -2.81 19.57 -8.51
C PRO A 211 -1.54 18.84 -8.08
N LEU A 212 -0.43 19.03 -8.81
CA LEU A 212 0.85 18.37 -8.52
C LEU A 212 1.92 19.40 -8.18
N ARG A 213 2.71 19.12 -7.13
CA ARG A 213 3.87 19.91 -6.72
C ARG A 213 5.09 19.00 -6.56
N VAL A 214 6.24 19.46 -7.09
CA VAL A 214 7.54 18.84 -6.84
C VAL A 214 8.37 19.75 -5.94
N VAL A 215 9.01 19.16 -4.93
CA VAL A 215 9.86 19.84 -3.93
C VAL A 215 11.27 19.26 -3.98
N ASP A 216 12.27 20.10 -4.27
CA ASP A 216 13.68 19.72 -4.12
C ASP A 216 14.06 19.77 -2.64
N VAL A 217 14.50 18.63 -2.11
CA VAL A 217 14.99 18.48 -0.73
C VAL A 217 16.43 18.00 -0.67
N GLY A 218 17.08 17.77 -1.82
CA GLY A 218 18.42 17.19 -1.83
C GLY A 218 19.07 16.90 -3.19
N LEU A 219 18.73 17.62 -4.27
CA LEU A 219 19.37 17.42 -5.57
C LEU A 219 20.83 17.89 -5.60
N VAL A 220 21.71 17.17 -6.31
CA VAL A 220 23.11 17.58 -6.51
C VAL A 220 23.19 18.76 -7.47
N GLY A 221 23.84 19.85 -7.06
CA GLY A 221 24.04 21.08 -7.82
C GLY A 221 23.08 22.21 -7.43
N GLU A 222 23.30 23.41 -7.99
CA GLU A 222 22.40 24.54 -7.73
C GLU A 222 21.01 24.31 -8.31
N THR A 223 20.02 24.95 -7.70
CA THR A 223 18.64 24.96 -8.17
C THR A 223 18.53 25.91 -9.36
N SER A 224 18.27 25.35 -10.54
CA SER A 224 17.90 26.10 -11.75
C SER A 224 16.41 26.43 -11.74
N ASP A 225 16.01 27.51 -12.45
CA ASP A 225 14.63 28.03 -12.60
C ASP A 225 13.70 27.09 -13.42
N ASP A 226 13.75 25.78 -13.19
CA ASP A 226 13.08 24.75 -14.00
C ASP A 226 11.62 24.47 -13.55
N GLY A 227 10.95 25.44 -12.91
CA GLY A 227 9.58 25.27 -12.40
C GLY A 227 9.47 24.33 -11.19
N ILE A 228 10.59 24.07 -10.50
CA ILE A 228 10.64 23.35 -9.23
C ILE A 228 10.32 24.36 -8.12
N VAL A 229 9.47 24.01 -7.15
CA VAL A 229 9.31 24.84 -5.95
C VAL A 229 10.59 24.72 -5.13
N THR A 230 11.51 25.64 -5.37
CA THR A 230 12.77 25.80 -4.67
C THR A 230 12.60 26.87 -3.61
N VAL A 231 11.75 26.60 -2.61
CA VAL A 231 11.71 27.49 -1.45
C VAL A 231 13.03 27.29 -0.71
N GLY A 232 13.78 28.38 -0.54
CA GLY A 232 15.07 28.48 0.17
C GLY A 232 15.03 28.15 1.67
N SER A 233 14.32 27.09 2.04
CA SER A 233 14.21 26.52 3.38
C SER A 233 14.22 24.98 3.41
N TYR A 234 14.07 24.28 2.28
CA TYR A 234 13.89 22.81 2.28
C TYR A 234 15.10 21.99 1.79
N LYS A 235 16.02 22.60 1.03
CA LYS A 235 17.22 21.91 0.54
C LYS A 235 18.32 21.94 1.60
N LEU A 236 18.46 20.83 2.31
CA LEU A 236 19.39 20.70 3.45
C LEU A 236 20.65 19.91 3.12
N VAL A 237 20.61 19.11 2.05
CA VAL A 237 21.75 18.33 1.56
C VAL A 237 21.95 18.55 0.06
N ASN A 238 23.16 18.31 -0.42
CA ASN A 238 23.51 18.36 -1.84
C ASN A 238 23.73 16.92 -2.36
N GLY A 239 22.64 16.15 -2.40
CA GLY A 239 22.69 14.70 -2.41
C GLY A 239 23.09 14.12 -1.06
N THR A 240 22.54 12.96 -0.71
CA THR A 240 23.02 12.21 0.47
C THR A 240 24.42 11.66 0.23
N ARG A 241 25.14 11.30 1.29
CA ARG A 241 26.46 10.65 1.17
C ARG A 241 26.34 9.18 0.77
N ASN A 242 27.43 8.61 0.25
CA ASN A 242 27.52 7.17 0.04
C ASN A 242 27.64 6.45 1.39
N PHE A 243 26.53 5.88 1.87
CA PHE A 243 26.47 5.16 3.14
C PHE A 243 27.32 3.89 3.19
N CYS A 244 27.93 3.42 2.09
CA CYS A 244 28.90 2.31 2.11
C CYS A 244 30.34 2.77 2.42
N LYS A 245 30.61 4.07 2.48
CA LYS A 245 31.95 4.62 2.73
C LYS A 245 32.03 5.44 4.01
N GLU A 246 30.93 6.06 4.41
CA GLU A 246 30.87 6.86 5.63
C GLU A 246 30.76 5.98 6.87
N THR A 247 31.81 5.95 7.68
CA THR A 247 31.78 5.31 9.01
C THR A 247 30.98 6.17 9.99
N CYS A 248 30.28 5.53 10.94
CA CYS A 248 29.58 6.23 12.03
C CYS A 248 30.52 7.20 12.78
N THR A 249 30.41 8.50 12.53
CA THR A 249 31.09 9.54 13.32
C THR A 249 30.22 9.93 14.53
N ILE A 250 30.81 10.63 15.50
CA ILE A 250 30.16 11.10 16.74
C ILE A 250 28.90 11.95 16.46
N ASP A 251 28.81 12.60 15.30
CA ASP A 251 27.66 13.44 14.89
C ASP A 251 26.61 12.70 14.01
N GLY A 252 26.75 11.39 13.85
CA GLY A 252 25.90 10.57 12.97
C GLY A 252 26.49 10.46 11.56
N GLY A 253 27.17 9.35 11.29
CA GLY A 253 27.74 9.03 9.98
C GLY A 253 26.90 8.00 9.22
N GLY A 254 26.80 8.16 7.91
CA GLY A 254 25.98 7.36 6.99
C GLY A 254 25.51 8.24 5.83
N ALA A 255 24.30 8.00 5.32
CA ALA A 255 23.69 8.79 4.24
C ALA A 255 23.50 10.27 4.63
N MET A 256 23.05 10.52 5.87
CA MET A 256 22.78 11.83 6.46
C MET A 256 23.21 11.84 7.93
N THR A 257 23.51 13.03 8.47
CA THR A 257 23.65 13.24 9.91
C THR A 257 22.26 13.22 10.54
N VAL A 258 22.18 13.07 11.85
CA VAL A 258 20.89 13.14 12.57
C VAL A 258 20.21 14.50 12.32
N LYS A 259 20.97 15.60 12.35
CA LYS A 259 20.44 16.95 12.10
C LYS A 259 19.93 17.13 10.67
N GLU A 260 20.66 16.63 9.67
CA GLU A 260 20.20 16.66 8.27
C GLU A 260 18.92 15.84 8.10
N MET A 261 18.85 14.64 8.70
CA MET A 261 17.64 13.81 8.69
C MET A 261 16.46 14.51 9.36
N GLU A 262 16.64 15.06 10.57
CA GLU A 262 15.60 15.82 11.30
C GLU A 262 15.12 17.01 10.48
N GLY A 263 16.04 17.74 9.87
CA GLY A 263 15.69 18.86 9.00
C GLY A 263 14.92 18.40 7.76
N CYS A 264 15.26 17.26 7.14
CA CYS A 264 14.49 16.73 6.00
C CYS A 264 13.07 16.32 6.42
N ILE A 265 12.93 15.71 7.60
CA ILE A 265 11.60 15.44 8.18
C ILE A 265 10.83 16.75 8.37
N GLN A 266 11.45 17.79 8.92
CA GLN A 266 10.80 19.09 9.09
C GLN A 266 10.42 19.72 7.73
N ALA A 267 11.29 19.64 6.73
CA ALA A 267 11.00 20.11 5.38
C ALA A 267 9.79 19.40 4.77
N GLY A 268 9.66 18.10 4.98
CA GLY A 268 8.49 17.32 4.60
C GLY A 268 7.20 17.77 5.28
N ARG A 269 7.27 18.05 6.59
CA ARG A 269 6.14 18.56 7.37
C ARG A 269 5.67 19.91 6.84
N ASP A 270 6.61 20.85 6.70
CA ASP A 270 6.32 22.20 6.24
C ASP A 270 5.78 22.20 4.79
N ALA A 271 6.39 21.41 3.91
CA ALA A 271 5.95 21.29 2.52
C ALA A 271 4.51 20.77 2.42
N LEU A 272 4.16 19.73 3.20
CA LEU A 272 2.79 19.20 3.20
C LEU A 272 1.80 20.18 3.84
N GLY A 273 2.14 20.77 4.98
CA GLY A 273 1.27 21.73 5.68
C GLY A 273 0.96 22.96 4.82
N ASN A 274 1.99 23.53 4.18
CA ASN A 274 1.83 24.65 3.25
C ASN A 274 1.00 24.22 2.03
N TRP A 275 1.31 23.07 1.44
CA TRP A 275 0.60 22.61 0.25
C TRP A 275 -0.90 22.38 0.51
N VAL A 276 -1.24 21.72 1.60
CA VAL A 276 -2.63 21.51 2.02
C VAL A 276 -3.33 22.85 2.28
N THR A 277 -2.66 23.79 2.93
CA THR A 277 -3.22 25.14 3.19
C THR A 277 -3.47 25.90 1.89
N GLU A 278 -2.58 25.78 0.92
CA GLU A 278 -2.67 26.48 -0.37
C GLU A 278 -3.74 25.91 -1.30
N CYS A 279 -3.85 24.58 -1.42
CA CYS A 279 -4.79 23.95 -2.36
C CYS A 279 -6.08 23.44 -1.71
N GLY A 280 -6.17 23.38 -0.38
CA GLY A 280 -7.34 22.87 0.34
C GLY A 280 -7.53 21.36 0.23
N ALA A 281 -6.47 20.60 -0.07
CA ALA A 281 -6.56 19.15 -0.24
C ALA A 281 -6.94 18.42 1.05
N THR A 282 -7.86 17.47 0.94
CA THR A 282 -8.26 16.56 2.05
C THR A 282 -7.60 15.18 1.95
N VAL A 283 -7.00 14.89 0.79
CA VAL A 283 -6.18 13.71 0.53
C VAL A 283 -4.96 14.13 -0.29
N VAL A 284 -3.79 13.60 0.06
CA VAL A 284 -2.53 13.88 -0.66
C VAL A 284 -1.93 12.58 -1.19
N ALA A 285 -1.76 12.49 -2.51
CA ALA A 285 -0.94 11.49 -3.17
C ALA A 285 0.53 11.80 -2.98
N LEU A 286 1.28 10.82 -2.44
CA LEU A 286 2.70 10.97 -2.20
C LEU A 286 3.50 10.34 -3.34
N GLY A 287 4.56 11.01 -3.73
CA GLY A 287 5.51 10.54 -4.73
C GLY A 287 6.93 10.96 -4.42
N GLU A 288 7.85 10.44 -5.22
CA GLU A 288 9.28 10.68 -5.07
C GLU A 288 10.00 10.63 -6.41
N VAL A 289 11.18 11.26 -6.45
CA VAL A 289 12.14 11.10 -7.54
C VAL A 289 13.55 11.08 -6.94
N GLY A 290 14.30 10.01 -7.19
CA GLY A 290 15.70 9.96 -6.78
C GLY A 290 16.46 8.77 -7.37
N ILE A 291 17.47 9.05 -8.20
CA ILE A 291 18.31 7.97 -8.72
C ILE A 291 19.07 7.31 -7.56
N GLY A 292 18.86 6.00 -7.38
CA GLY A 292 19.47 5.17 -6.34
C GLY A 292 18.59 4.88 -5.11
N ASN A 293 17.44 5.52 -5.00
CA ASN A 293 16.61 5.40 -3.80
C ASN A 293 16.01 4.01 -3.58
N THR A 294 15.83 3.19 -4.62
CA THR A 294 15.44 1.77 -4.47
C THR A 294 16.50 0.96 -3.69
N THR A 295 17.78 1.32 -3.79
CA THR A 295 18.85 0.71 -2.98
C THR A 295 18.75 1.16 -1.53
N SER A 296 18.52 2.46 -1.29
CA SER A 296 18.31 3.02 0.04
C SER A 296 17.07 2.42 0.72
N SER A 297 15.97 2.31 -0.01
CA SER A 297 14.74 1.65 0.44
C SER A 297 14.96 0.18 0.75
N ALA A 298 15.66 -0.57 -0.10
CA ALA A 298 15.98 -1.97 0.18
C ALA A 298 16.83 -2.12 1.46
N ALA A 299 17.79 -1.22 1.68
CA ALA A 299 18.60 -1.21 2.92
C ALA A 299 17.76 -0.89 4.16
N ILE A 300 16.84 0.07 4.09
CA ILE A 300 15.89 0.37 5.18
C ILE A 300 15.01 -0.83 5.49
N LEU A 301 14.38 -1.41 4.46
CA LEU A 301 13.44 -2.51 4.61
C LEU A 301 14.11 -3.79 5.11
N ALA A 302 15.34 -4.07 4.71
CA ALA A 302 16.12 -5.18 5.25
C ALA A 302 16.23 -5.14 6.79
N VAL A 303 16.30 -3.94 7.39
CA VAL A 303 16.37 -3.77 8.84
C VAL A 303 14.97 -3.73 9.47
N LEU A 304 14.08 -2.88 8.96
CA LEU A 304 12.80 -2.59 9.62
C LEU A 304 11.74 -3.69 9.43
N THR A 305 11.98 -4.66 8.55
CA THR A 305 11.13 -5.85 8.43
C THR A 305 11.58 -7.01 9.33
N GLU A 306 12.56 -6.78 10.23
CA GLU A 306 12.95 -7.72 11.30
C GLU A 306 13.32 -9.13 10.79
N ASN A 307 14.07 -9.20 9.68
CA ASN A 307 14.48 -10.46 9.04
C ASN A 307 13.30 -11.36 8.59
N GLN A 308 12.10 -10.81 8.40
CA GLN A 308 10.97 -11.55 7.80
C GLN A 308 11.30 -12.04 6.39
N THR A 309 12.24 -11.37 5.72
CA THR A 309 12.71 -11.76 4.40
C THR A 309 14.21 -11.52 4.27
N SER A 310 14.83 -12.19 3.31
CA SER A 310 16.26 -12.08 3.08
C SER A 310 16.61 -10.77 2.36
N ILE A 311 17.89 -10.37 2.42
CA ILE A 311 18.37 -9.16 1.73
C ILE A 311 18.14 -9.28 0.21
N GLU A 312 18.29 -10.48 -0.33
CA GLU A 312 18.03 -10.79 -1.74
C GLU A 312 16.58 -10.52 -2.13
N ASN A 313 15.64 -10.80 -1.22
CA ASN A 313 14.22 -10.64 -1.47
C ASN A 313 13.71 -9.22 -1.25
N VAL A 314 14.40 -8.37 -0.47
CA VAL A 314 14.06 -6.94 -0.45
C VAL A 314 14.63 -6.20 -1.67
N CYS A 315 15.68 -6.70 -2.30
CA CYS A 315 16.28 -6.05 -3.46
C CYS A 315 15.50 -6.39 -4.75
N GLY A 316 14.92 -5.38 -5.41
CA GLY A 316 14.38 -5.50 -6.76
C GLY A 316 15.31 -4.96 -7.85
N PHE A 317 14.87 -5.04 -9.11
CA PHE A 317 15.63 -4.56 -10.27
C PHE A 317 15.66 -3.03 -10.45
N GLY A 318 14.95 -2.25 -9.63
CA GLY A 318 14.89 -0.80 -9.81
C GLY A 318 14.20 -0.40 -11.11
N ALA A 319 14.67 0.70 -11.66
CA ALA A 319 14.20 1.29 -12.92
C ALA A 319 14.53 0.46 -14.20
N ARG A 320 15.11 -0.75 -14.09
CA ARG A 320 15.50 -1.57 -15.27
C ARG A 320 14.36 -2.43 -15.79
N LEU A 321 14.31 -2.67 -17.10
CA LEU A 321 13.26 -3.44 -17.78
C LEU A 321 13.21 -4.92 -17.34
N VAL A 322 12.02 -5.41 -17.03
CA VAL A 322 11.74 -6.83 -16.70
C VAL A 322 12.02 -7.77 -17.88
N HIS A 323 12.00 -7.24 -19.12
CA HIS A 323 12.16 -8.04 -20.34
C HIS A 323 13.61 -8.43 -20.65
N ASP A 324 14.60 -7.94 -19.90
CA ASP A 324 16.00 -8.39 -19.98
C ASP A 324 16.70 -8.27 -18.61
N PRO A 325 16.40 -9.18 -17.66
CA PRO A 325 16.99 -9.13 -16.33
C PRO A 325 18.47 -9.51 -16.39
N ASP A 326 19.34 -8.61 -15.93
CA ASP A 326 20.76 -8.87 -15.73
C ASP A 326 20.96 -9.18 -14.26
N PRO A 327 21.21 -10.45 -13.89
CA PRO A 327 21.39 -10.85 -12.50
C PRO A 327 22.53 -10.10 -11.81
N SER A 328 23.52 -9.59 -12.56
CA SER A 328 24.65 -8.85 -11.99
C SER A 328 24.24 -7.52 -11.36
N VAL A 329 23.20 -6.86 -11.90
CA VAL A 329 22.66 -5.60 -11.34
C VAL A 329 22.00 -5.85 -10.00
N LEU A 330 21.19 -6.90 -9.91
CA LEU A 330 20.55 -7.30 -8.66
C LEU A 330 21.60 -7.73 -7.64
N GLN A 331 22.56 -8.56 -8.03
CA GLN A 331 23.63 -9.01 -7.14
C GLN A 331 24.44 -7.83 -6.60
N LYS A 332 24.79 -6.87 -7.45
CA LYS A 332 25.48 -5.64 -7.03
C LYS A 332 24.68 -4.87 -5.98
N LYS A 333 23.36 -4.73 -6.15
CA LYS A 333 22.49 -4.09 -5.16
C LYS A 333 22.49 -4.87 -3.84
N VAL A 334 22.38 -6.19 -3.88
CA VAL A 334 22.45 -7.06 -2.69
C VAL A 334 23.78 -6.87 -1.96
N ASP A 335 24.91 -6.84 -2.68
CA ASP A 335 26.24 -6.67 -2.10
C ASP A 335 26.43 -5.28 -1.48
N ILE A 336 25.88 -4.24 -2.10
CA ILE A 336 25.82 -2.88 -1.54
C ILE A 336 25.06 -2.88 -0.22
N VAL A 337 23.84 -3.44 -0.20
CA VAL A 337 22.99 -3.48 0.99
C VAL A 337 23.69 -4.27 2.10
N LYS A 338 24.21 -5.47 1.82
CA LYS A 338 24.96 -6.29 2.80
C LYS A 338 26.12 -5.52 3.43
N ARG A 339 26.96 -4.86 2.62
CA ARG A 339 28.08 -4.06 3.13
C ARG A 339 27.61 -2.91 4.01
N ALA A 340 26.56 -2.20 3.60
CA ALA A 340 26.02 -1.09 4.37
C ALA A 340 25.51 -1.56 5.75
N LEU A 341 24.76 -2.66 5.79
CA LEU A 341 24.22 -3.18 7.05
C LEU A 341 25.32 -3.70 7.99
N VAL A 342 26.39 -4.30 7.46
CA VAL A 342 27.57 -4.68 8.26
C VAL A 342 28.26 -3.44 8.81
N LEU A 343 28.54 -2.45 7.96
CA LEU A 343 29.23 -1.21 8.34
C LEU A 343 28.50 -0.46 9.45
N HIS A 344 27.18 -0.39 9.35
CA HIS A 344 26.32 0.35 10.28
C HIS A 344 25.80 -0.47 11.47
N GLN A 345 26.27 -1.71 11.60
CA GLN A 345 25.95 -2.65 12.69
C GLN A 345 24.47 -3.05 12.79
N PHE A 346 23.78 -3.13 11.65
CA PHE A 346 22.39 -3.59 11.59
C PHE A 346 22.23 -5.11 11.37
N MET A 347 23.34 -5.84 11.34
CA MET A 347 23.35 -7.32 11.24
C MET A 347 23.07 -8.02 12.59
N THR A 348 23.03 -7.28 13.71
CA THR A 348 22.84 -7.85 15.05
C THR A 348 21.37 -7.77 15.46
N PRO A 349 20.74 -8.86 15.93
CA PRO A 349 19.36 -8.84 16.40
C PRO A 349 19.18 -7.90 17.59
N ILE A 350 18.04 -7.20 17.64
CA ILE A 350 17.60 -6.48 18.84
C ILE A 350 17.11 -7.53 19.83
N GLY A 351 17.76 -7.65 20.99
CA GLY A 351 17.38 -8.60 22.03
C GLY A 351 16.00 -8.30 22.63
N ASP A 352 15.42 -9.29 23.32
CA ASP A 352 14.11 -9.15 23.97
C ASP A 352 14.14 -8.08 25.07
N THR A 353 13.35 -7.01 24.91
CA THR A 353 13.22 -5.91 25.88
C THR A 353 11.76 -5.63 26.24
N GLU A 354 11.53 -5.02 27.41
CA GLU A 354 10.21 -4.57 27.89
C GLU A 354 9.46 -3.65 26.89
N PRO A 355 8.11 -3.62 26.88
CA PRO A 355 7.31 -2.94 25.85
C PRO A 355 7.62 -1.44 25.62
N GLU A 356 7.77 -0.65 26.68
CA GLU A 356 8.10 0.80 26.53
C GLU A 356 9.52 1.01 26.01
N LYS A 357 10.47 0.22 26.52
CA LYS A 357 11.85 0.18 26.01
C LYS A 357 11.87 -0.28 24.56
N LYS A 358 11.00 -1.22 24.18
CA LYS A 358 10.83 -1.71 22.80
C LYS A 358 10.28 -0.62 21.89
N LYS A 359 9.30 0.19 22.32
CA LYS A 359 8.78 1.32 21.53
C LYS A 359 9.84 2.41 21.35
N ALA A 360 10.51 2.81 22.42
CA ALA A 360 11.61 3.78 22.35
C ALA A 360 12.78 3.26 21.49
N ALA A 361 13.14 1.98 21.62
CA ALA A 361 14.15 1.33 20.79
C ALA A 361 13.71 1.23 19.32
N SER A 362 12.42 1.00 19.05
CA SER A 362 11.86 0.94 17.70
C SER A 362 11.90 2.31 17.00
N LYS A 363 11.58 3.39 17.73
CA LYS A 363 11.72 4.76 17.24
C LYS A 363 13.18 5.11 16.96
N ALA A 364 14.07 4.88 17.93
CA ALA A 364 15.50 5.15 17.78
C ALA A 364 16.13 4.32 16.66
N LEU A 365 15.67 3.07 16.46
CA LEU A 365 16.08 2.25 15.33
C LEU A 365 15.65 2.87 14.01
N ALA A 366 14.39 3.31 13.88
CA ALA A 366 13.90 3.93 12.66
C ALA A 366 14.63 5.23 12.31
N GLU A 367 14.93 6.08 13.30
CA GLU A 367 15.76 7.29 13.11
C GLU A 367 17.21 6.93 12.72
N SER A 368 17.80 5.94 13.37
CA SER A 368 19.14 5.44 13.05
C SER A 368 19.21 4.85 11.64
N VAL A 369 18.23 4.05 11.24
CA VAL A 369 18.14 3.46 9.90
C VAL A 369 17.93 4.55 8.85
N LEU A 370 17.02 5.50 9.08
CA LEU A 370 16.74 6.57 8.13
C LEU A 370 17.95 7.49 7.93
N SER A 371 18.63 7.90 9.00
CA SER A 371 19.84 8.73 8.91
C SER A 371 21.00 7.98 8.24
N LYS A 372 21.22 6.70 8.57
CA LYS A 372 22.37 5.96 8.07
C LYS A 372 22.19 5.42 6.65
N LEU A 373 20.98 5.02 6.26
CA LEU A 373 20.73 4.27 5.02
C LEU A 373 19.72 4.95 4.08
N GLY A 374 19.08 6.04 4.51
CA GLY A 374 17.97 6.66 3.78
C GLY A 374 18.36 7.70 2.74
N GLY A 375 17.32 8.38 2.24
CA GLY A 375 17.39 9.52 1.33
C GLY A 375 16.71 10.75 1.93
N ALA A 376 17.08 11.94 1.47
CA ALA A 376 16.45 13.17 1.92
C ALA A 376 14.97 13.24 1.51
N GLU A 377 14.61 12.69 0.34
CA GLU A 377 13.22 12.55 -0.11
C GLU A 377 12.45 11.50 0.70
N ILE A 378 13.09 10.40 1.11
CA ILE A 378 12.46 9.42 2.00
C ILE A 378 12.17 10.04 3.38
N ALA A 379 13.13 10.78 3.93
CA ALA A 379 12.95 11.50 5.20
C ALA A 379 11.87 12.60 5.09
N SER A 380 11.80 13.29 3.95
CA SER A 380 10.76 14.30 3.70
C SER A 380 9.37 13.65 3.52
N LEU A 381 9.27 12.50 2.87
CA LEU A 381 8.03 11.72 2.82
C LEU A 381 7.57 11.31 4.22
N VAL A 382 8.49 10.89 5.10
CA VAL A 382 8.18 10.60 6.51
C VAL A 382 7.59 11.84 7.19
N GLY A 383 8.24 13.00 7.04
CA GLY A 383 7.73 14.27 7.55
C GLY A 383 6.34 14.62 7.05
N ALA A 384 6.11 14.51 5.74
CA ALA A 384 4.82 14.76 5.11
C ALA A 384 3.73 13.84 5.69
N ILE A 385 4.03 12.55 5.87
CA ILE A 385 3.09 11.59 6.46
C ILE A 385 2.73 11.95 7.90
N LEU A 386 3.73 12.31 8.71
CA LEU A 386 3.51 12.70 10.11
C LEU A 386 2.66 13.98 10.21
N GLN A 387 2.95 14.97 9.35
CA GLN A 387 2.15 16.19 9.27
C GLN A 387 0.72 15.91 8.82
N ALA A 388 0.53 15.04 7.83
CA ALA A 388 -0.79 14.68 7.34
C ALA A 388 -1.62 14.02 8.45
N SER A 389 -0.99 13.16 9.24
CA SER A 389 -1.59 12.58 10.44
C SER A 389 -2.07 13.67 11.41
N GLU A 390 -1.20 14.61 11.79
CA GLU A 390 -1.52 15.71 12.72
C GLU A 390 -2.65 16.61 12.19
N MET A 391 -2.74 16.80 10.88
CA MET A 391 -3.78 17.59 10.21
C MET A 391 -5.05 16.81 9.88
N ASN A 392 -5.12 15.50 10.16
CA ASN A 392 -6.22 14.62 9.75
C ASN A 392 -6.44 14.63 8.22
N ILE A 393 -5.35 14.55 7.47
CA ILE A 393 -5.31 14.45 6.01
C ILE A 393 -4.90 13.03 5.64
N CYS A 394 -5.70 12.35 4.80
CA CYS A 394 -5.35 11.03 4.31
C CYS A 394 -4.21 11.11 3.29
N VAL A 395 -3.32 10.13 3.28
CA VAL A 395 -2.23 10.01 2.32
C VAL A 395 -2.40 8.76 1.47
N LEU A 396 -2.36 8.93 0.15
CA LEU A 396 -2.28 7.82 -0.80
C LEU A 396 -0.82 7.41 -0.90
N ILE A 397 -0.51 6.21 -0.37
CA ILE A 397 0.81 5.62 -0.40
C ILE A 397 1.00 4.91 -1.74
N ASP A 398 1.97 5.39 -2.54
CA ASP A 398 2.32 4.84 -3.84
C ASP A 398 3.13 3.52 -3.72
N GLY A 399 4.17 3.33 -4.54
CA GLY A 399 4.93 2.10 -4.61
C GLY A 399 6.02 1.95 -3.54
N TYR A 400 7.12 1.31 -3.95
CA TYR A 400 8.16 0.77 -3.07
C TYR A 400 8.85 1.81 -2.17
N ILE A 401 9.13 3.02 -2.67
CA ILE A 401 9.79 4.06 -1.87
C ILE A 401 8.79 4.69 -0.89
N CYS A 402 7.56 4.97 -1.33
CA CYS A 402 6.51 5.53 -0.47
C CYS A 402 6.11 4.57 0.66
N ILE A 403 6.01 3.26 0.41
CA ILE A 403 5.74 2.28 1.48
C ILE A 403 6.91 2.20 2.47
N THR A 404 8.14 2.41 2.01
CA THR A 404 9.33 2.48 2.89
C THR A 404 9.22 3.68 3.83
N ALA A 405 8.89 4.87 3.31
CA ALA A 405 8.66 6.05 4.13
C ALA A 405 7.46 5.85 5.09
N ALA A 406 6.37 5.24 4.63
CA ALA A 406 5.21 4.92 5.47
C ALA A 406 5.56 3.97 6.62
N LEU A 407 6.43 2.98 6.38
CA LEU A 407 6.92 2.08 7.42
C LEU A 407 7.73 2.85 8.47
N VAL A 408 8.68 3.69 8.04
CA VAL A 408 9.46 4.53 8.95
C VAL A 408 8.52 5.44 9.75
N ALA A 409 7.56 6.11 9.12
CA ALA A 409 6.58 6.95 9.79
C ALA A 409 5.75 6.16 10.83
N ALA A 410 5.33 4.93 10.53
CA ALA A 410 4.61 4.06 11.47
C ALA A 410 5.47 3.66 12.67
N TYR A 411 6.78 3.48 12.50
CA TYR A 411 7.72 3.26 13.61
C TYR A 411 7.90 4.52 14.48
N LEU A 412 7.94 5.71 13.88
CA LEU A 412 8.10 6.98 14.60
C LEU A 412 6.81 7.39 15.34
N SER A 413 5.66 7.20 14.69
CA SER A 413 4.34 7.51 15.21
C SER A 413 3.34 6.45 14.71
N PRO A 414 3.06 5.41 15.52
CA PRO A 414 2.11 4.36 15.16
C PRO A 414 0.72 4.90 14.78
N ASP A 415 0.29 6.01 15.38
CA ASP A 415 -0.98 6.66 15.09
C ASP A 415 -1.04 7.24 13.66
N ALA A 416 0.10 7.46 12.99
CA ALA A 416 0.13 7.91 11.60
C ALA A 416 -0.52 6.90 10.65
N THR A 417 -0.53 5.61 11.01
CA THR A 417 -1.16 4.56 10.21
C THR A 417 -2.63 4.81 9.92
N ARG A 418 -3.34 5.58 10.77
CA ARG A 418 -4.77 5.87 10.61
C ARG A 418 -5.09 6.61 9.30
N VAL A 419 -4.14 7.39 8.77
CA VAL A 419 -4.31 8.21 7.56
C VAL A 419 -3.85 7.51 6.28
N PHE A 420 -3.40 6.25 6.35
CA PHE A 420 -2.85 5.56 5.18
C PHE A 420 -3.95 4.99 4.29
N LEU A 421 -3.81 5.22 2.99
CA LEU A 421 -4.57 4.57 1.92
C LEU A 421 -3.56 3.98 0.92
N PHE A 422 -3.46 2.65 0.83
CA PHE A 422 -2.48 2.02 -0.05
C PHE A 422 -2.96 1.99 -1.50
N ALA A 423 -2.33 2.76 -2.37
CA ALA A 423 -2.79 2.93 -3.74
C ALA A 423 -2.46 1.73 -4.62
N THR A 424 -1.19 1.34 -4.68
CA THR A 424 -0.72 0.29 -5.59
C THR A 424 0.23 -0.69 -4.92
N ARG A 425 0.08 -1.98 -5.24
CA ARG A 425 1.08 -3.00 -4.96
C ARG A 425 2.23 -2.84 -5.96
N SER A 426 3.41 -2.50 -5.45
CA SER A 426 4.61 -2.37 -6.28
C SER A 426 5.06 -3.73 -6.84
N ALA A 427 5.55 -3.73 -8.08
CA ALA A 427 6.21 -4.88 -8.70
C ALA A 427 7.62 -5.16 -8.12
N GLU A 428 8.19 -4.25 -7.33
CA GLU A 428 9.42 -4.51 -6.56
C GLU A 428 9.10 -5.49 -5.43
N LEU A 429 9.36 -6.76 -5.68
CA LEU A 429 8.95 -7.89 -4.85
C LEU A 429 9.64 -7.95 -3.47
N GLY A 430 9.05 -8.75 -2.58
CA GLY A 430 9.50 -9.13 -1.23
C GLY A 430 9.47 -8.00 -0.20
N GLY A 431 10.25 -6.93 -0.42
CA GLY A 431 10.32 -5.80 0.52
C GLY A 431 8.99 -5.07 0.72
N TYR A 432 8.23 -4.84 -0.37
CA TYR A 432 6.93 -4.16 -0.29
C TYR A 432 5.93 -4.90 0.61
N ASN A 433 5.77 -6.22 0.40
CA ASN A 433 4.79 -7.01 1.15
C ASN A 433 5.16 -7.08 2.64
N CYS A 434 6.45 -7.29 2.96
CA CYS A 434 6.92 -7.27 4.34
C CYS A 434 6.71 -5.90 5.00
N ALA A 435 6.94 -4.81 4.27
CA ALA A 435 6.66 -3.45 4.77
C ALA A 435 5.17 -3.26 5.06
N LEU A 436 4.29 -3.64 4.12
CA LEU A 436 2.85 -3.56 4.29
C LEU A 436 2.36 -4.39 5.49
N GLU A 437 2.80 -5.64 5.61
CA GLU A 437 2.46 -6.51 6.75
C GLU A 437 2.95 -5.93 8.07
N ARG A 438 4.15 -5.31 8.08
CA ARG A 438 4.67 -4.65 9.27
C ARG A 438 3.86 -3.42 9.66
N ILE A 439 3.48 -2.58 8.70
CA ILE A 439 2.60 -1.44 8.92
C ILE A 439 1.23 -1.89 9.42
N GLN A 440 0.63 -2.91 8.80
CA GLN A 440 -0.67 -3.46 9.21
C GLN A 440 -0.63 -3.95 10.66
N ARG A 441 0.46 -4.61 11.06
CA ARG A 441 0.65 -5.04 12.46
C ARG A 441 0.76 -3.85 13.41
N ILE A 442 1.59 -2.85 13.08
CA ILE A 442 1.75 -1.63 13.89
C ILE A 442 0.41 -0.89 14.02
N GLY A 443 -0.33 -0.72 12.92
CA GLY A 443 -1.63 -0.07 12.92
C GLY A 443 -2.68 -0.82 13.75
N LYS A 444 -2.70 -2.15 13.65
CA LYS A 444 -3.58 -3.01 14.47
C LYS A 444 -3.21 -2.94 15.96
N GLU A 445 -1.93 -2.88 16.29
CA GLU A 445 -1.47 -2.73 17.68
C GLU A 445 -1.80 -1.34 18.26
N SER A 446 -1.80 -0.29 17.42
CA SER A 446 -2.08 1.10 17.86
C SER A 446 -3.58 1.44 17.93
N SER A 447 -4.38 0.94 16.99
CA SER A 447 -5.78 1.36 16.78
C SER A 447 -6.77 0.20 16.74
N GLY A 448 -6.34 -1.07 16.77
CA GLY A 448 -7.24 -2.21 16.56
C GLY A 448 -7.87 -2.31 15.17
N ILE A 449 -7.84 -1.24 14.36
CA ILE A 449 -8.41 -1.17 13.02
C ILE A 449 -7.43 -1.79 12.00
N PRO A 450 -7.87 -2.77 11.21
CA PRO A 450 -7.03 -3.34 10.17
C PRO A 450 -6.79 -2.30 9.05
N LEU A 451 -5.59 -2.32 8.51
CA LEU A 451 -5.25 -1.61 7.28
C LEU A 451 -5.46 -2.51 6.07
N GLU A 452 -5.93 -1.92 4.97
CA GLU A 452 -6.35 -2.67 3.78
C GLU A 452 -5.17 -3.09 2.90
N SER A 453 -5.45 -4.01 1.97
CA SER A 453 -4.55 -4.28 0.85
C SER A 453 -4.56 -3.11 -0.14
N PRO A 454 -3.52 -2.98 -0.99
CA PRO A 454 -3.48 -1.94 -2.01
C PRO A 454 -4.66 -2.04 -2.98
N ALA A 455 -5.18 -0.91 -3.43
CA ALA A 455 -6.34 -0.86 -4.32
C ALA A 455 -6.02 -1.33 -5.75
N LEU A 456 -4.78 -1.13 -6.20
CA LEU A 456 -4.32 -1.49 -7.55
C LEU A 456 -3.21 -2.55 -7.48
N ASP A 457 -3.30 -3.54 -8.37
CA ASP A 457 -2.24 -4.53 -8.62
C ASP A 457 -1.99 -4.60 -10.13
N MET A 458 -1.17 -3.67 -10.61
CA MET A 458 -1.02 -3.35 -12.04
C MET A 458 0.43 -3.49 -12.53
N ASP A 459 1.30 -4.15 -11.75
CA ASP A 459 2.74 -4.26 -12.03
C ASP A 459 3.44 -2.89 -12.18
N LEU A 460 2.91 -1.86 -11.50
CA LEU A 460 3.47 -0.51 -11.51
C LEU A 460 4.77 -0.46 -10.69
N ARG A 461 5.76 0.23 -11.23
CA ARG A 461 7.10 0.37 -10.64
C ARG A 461 7.83 1.65 -11.07
N LEU A 462 7.09 2.63 -11.59
CA LEU A 462 7.68 3.91 -12.00
C LEU A 462 8.02 4.78 -10.78
N GLY A 463 7.16 4.79 -9.77
CA GLY A 463 7.23 5.77 -8.68
C GLY A 463 6.54 7.07 -9.08
N GLU A 464 7.10 8.21 -8.63
CA GLU A 464 6.61 9.57 -8.93
C GLU A 464 5.17 9.85 -8.42
N GLY A 465 4.58 8.95 -7.62
CA GLY A 465 3.17 9.05 -7.21
C GLY A 465 2.18 8.59 -8.28
N THR A 466 2.64 7.93 -9.35
CA THR A 466 1.78 7.50 -10.46
C THR A 466 0.67 6.53 -10.04
N GLY A 467 0.97 5.51 -9.24
CA GLY A 467 -0.03 4.59 -8.73
C GLY A 467 -1.00 5.27 -7.76
N ALA A 468 -0.51 6.18 -6.92
CA ALA A 468 -1.33 7.04 -6.08
C ALA A 468 -2.32 7.89 -6.89
N VAL A 469 -1.87 8.57 -7.94
CA VAL A 469 -2.73 9.37 -8.82
C VAL A 469 -3.74 8.48 -9.56
N CYS A 470 -3.34 7.31 -10.04
CA CYS A 470 -4.26 6.35 -10.66
C CYS A 470 -5.37 5.84 -9.71
N ALA A 471 -5.12 5.84 -8.39
CA ALA A 471 -6.11 5.43 -7.39
C ALA A 471 -7.11 6.54 -7.01
N VAL A 472 -6.90 7.79 -7.46
CA VAL A 472 -7.77 8.94 -7.15
C VAL A 472 -9.25 8.70 -7.50
N PRO A 473 -9.60 8.15 -8.69
CA PRO A 473 -10.99 7.81 -8.99
C PRO A 473 -11.60 6.82 -7.99
N LEU A 474 -10.81 5.88 -7.45
CA LEU A 474 -11.30 4.90 -6.46
C LEU A 474 -11.61 5.56 -5.11
N VAL A 475 -10.79 6.54 -4.69
CA VAL A 475 -11.07 7.36 -3.50
C VAL A 475 -12.38 8.13 -3.66
N LYS A 476 -12.58 8.76 -4.82
CA LYS A 476 -13.83 9.48 -5.14
C LYS A 476 -15.04 8.55 -5.16
N SER A 477 -14.91 7.36 -5.76
CA SER A 477 -15.95 6.33 -5.75
C SER A 477 -16.30 5.87 -4.33
N ALA A 478 -15.32 5.61 -3.48
CA ALA A 478 -15.55 5.22 -2.08
C ALA A 478 -16.43 6.25 -1.34
N VAL A 479 -16.12 7.54 -1.48
CA VAL A 479 -16.90 8.63 -0.87
C VAL A 479 -18.28 8.78 -1.49
N CYS A 480 -18.39 8.71 -2.81
CA CYS A 480 -19.68 8.78 -3.53
C CYS A 480 -20.63 7.66 -3.07
N LEU A 481 -20.14 6.43 -2.96
CA LEU A 481 -20.91 5.28 -2.49
C LEU A 481 -21.44 5.48 -1.06
N LEU A 482 -20.61 6.02 -0.17
CA LEU A 482 -21.02 6.36 1.20
C LEU A 482 -22.11 7.46 1.23
N LYS A 483 -22.01 8.46 0.35
CA LYS A 483 -22.89 9.64 0.39
C LYS A 483 -24.23 9.42 -0.30
N GLU A 484 -24.23 8.66 -1.39
CA GLU A 484 -25.31 8.67 -2.38
C GLU A 484 -26.09 7.36 -2.46
N MET A 485 -25.53 6.22 -2.03
CA MET A 485 -26.28 4.97 -2.04
C MET A 485 -27.44 5.01 -1.05
N SER A 486 -28.58 4.47 -1.47
CA SER A 486 -29.72 4.21 -0.59
C SER A 486 -29.38 3.16 0.46
N THR A 487 -29.98 3.27 1.63
CA THR A 487 -30.00 2.20 2.63
C THR A 487 -30.95 1.08 2.22
N LEU A 488 -30.79 -0.11 2.80
CA LEU A 488 -31.79 -1.18 2.66
C LEU A 488 -33.17 -0.73 3.15
N GLU A 489 -33.22 0.06 4.22
CA GLU A 489 -34.46 0.65 4.71
C GLU A 489 -35.13 1.54 3.66
N ASP A 490 -34.38 2.41 2.98
CA ASP A 490 -34.92 3.28 1.91
C ASP A 490 -35.55 2.45 0.78
N ILE A 491 -34.87 1.36 0.37
CA ILE A 491 -35.36 0.46 -0.69
C ILE A 491 -36.61 -0.30 -0.24
N MET A 492 -36.61 -0.82 0.98
CA MET A 492 -37.75 -1.58 1.52
C MET A 492 -38.97 -0.69 1.73
N ASN A 493 -38.81 0.52 2.27
CA ASN A 493 -39.89 1.48 2.43
C ASN A 493 -40.50 1.91 1.08
N ALA A 494 -39.68 1.95 0.02
CA ALA A 494 -40.18 2.22 -1.33
C ALA A 494 -40.93 1.02 -1.95
N ALA A 495 -40.68 -0.20 -1.47
CA ALA A 495 -41.28 -1.43 -2.01
C ALA A 495 -42.68 -1.75 -1.45
N GLY A 496 -43.09 -1.12 -0.34
CA GLY A 496 -44.38 -1.32 0.34
C GLY A 496 -44.25 -2.12 1.63
#